data_AF-A0A8K0UTX0-F1
#
_entry.id   AF-A0A8K0UTX0-F1
#
_cell.length_a   1.000
_cell.length_b   1.000
_cell.length_c   1.000
_cell.angle_alpha   90.00
_cell.angle_beta   90.00
_cell.angle_gamma   90.00
#
_symmetry.space_group_name_H-M   'P 1'
#
loop_
_entity.id
_entity.type
_entity.pdbx_description
1 polymer ?
#
loop_
_entity_poly.entity_id
_entity_poly.type
_entity_poly.pdbx_seq_one_letter_code
_entity_poly.pdbx_strand_id
1 'polypeptide(L)'
;MKLLALTPLVLLAVSSASATSLTHGYDIVKSRQAKVHRDLLDVCVGLDADLTLADILRDGNPLVAGHLNVCLCVSAIPDFIKTNAAAKLAVNLLGVAKVTALIEALINNHPSCQHCSFPAHSHSMCAPSWPCQFECDHGYTPHTNPGDKHPSSCVCPAPKMECNGKCGDFPHGCGSAVPAPPPHRRSRLVGKRQFEEPTCEAGKEVCGVPGGTGWECVDTRTDKESCSSFRYHSAHFSLLIKLPTGGACTTPFPPDSFHTAIGQDCTSIDNVDVVDCRSSTCYVSSCKPGFEPSPSHDSCVPSSSTLDKRMFNLGPGVVAVGGHAKRSVVAGPKADIRNLVKLGEGAGLAAKVPRHEEHEHKEGCGCEDDDVDSDDSDSDDDGESDDSDSESEDEGDD
;
A
#
# COMPACT_ATOMS: atom_id res chain seq x y z
N MET A 1 -19.13 -57.86 11.39
CA MET A 1 -17.73 -57.41 11.59
C MET A 1 -17.44 -56.31 10.58
N LYS A 2 -17.45 -55.04 11.02
CA LYS A 2 -17.10 -53.89 10.17
C LYS A 2 -15.90 -53.22 10.84
N LEU A 3 -14.74 -53.28 10.18
CA LEU A 3 -13.52 -52.59 10.61
C LEU A 3 -13.64 -51.09 10.31
N LEU A 4 -13.52 -50.27 11.36
CA LEU A 4 -13.33 -48.84 11.27
C LEU A 4 -11.83 -48.56 11.14
N ALA A 5 -11.44 -47.92 10.03
CA ALA A 5 -10.09 -47.42 9.81
C ALA A 5 -9.98 -46.01 10.41
N LEU A 6 -9.07 -45.86 11.39
CA LEU A 6 -8.67 -44.60 11.99
C LEU A 6 -7.44 -44.08 11.24
N THR A 7 -7.59 -42.95 10.55
CA THR A 7 -6.47 -42.18 9.98
C THR A 7 -6.00 -41.11 10.97
N PRO A 8 -4.69 -40.96 11.23
CA PRO A 8 -4.17 -39.93 12.13
C PRO A 8 -4.01 -38.60 11.40
N LEU A 9 -4.48 -37.53 12.05
CA LEU A 9 -4.38 -36.14 11.63
C LEU A 9 -3.03 -35.58 12.09
N VAL A 10 -2.14 -35.25 11.14
CA VAL A 10 -0.84 -34.61 11.43
C VAL A 10 -1.02 -33.09 11.33
N LEU A 11 -0.92 -32.40 12.46
CA LEU A 11 -0.89 -30.93 12.54
C LEU A 11 0.54 -30.44 12.29
N LEU A 12 0.77 -29.81 11.13
CA LEU A 12 1.98 -29.03 10.85
C LEU A 12 1.79 -27.61 11.41
N ALA A 13 2.49 -27.29 12.49
CA ALA A 13 2.61 -25.93 12.99
C ALA A 13 3.73 -25.22 12.20
N VAL A 14 3.35 -24.30 11.30
CA VAL A 14 4.29 -23.43 10.60
C VAL A 14 4.46 -22.16 11.44
N SER A 15 5.58 -22.06 12.16
CA SER A 15 5.98 -20.84 12.85
C SER A 15 6.79 -19.97 11.88
N SER A 16 6.14 -18.99 11.28
CA SER A 16 6.79 -17.95 10.48
C SER A 16 7.52 -16.97 11.41
N ALA A 17 8.82 -17.18 11.61
CA ALA A 17 9.69 -16.20 12.25
C ALA A 17 10.17 -15.18 11.21
N SER A 18 9.53 -14.01 11.20
CA SER A 18 9.98 -12.86 10.41
C SER A 18 11.26 -12.30 11.03
N ALA A 19 12.42 -12.70 10.52
CA ALA A 19 13.69 -12.07 10.84
C ALA A 19 13.82 -10.79 10.00
N THR A 20 13.52 -9.63 10.60
CA THR A 20 13.78 -8.32 10.01
C THR A 20 15.29 -8.05 10.02
N SER A 21 15.90 -8.13 8.84
CA SER A 21 17.31 -7.78 8.62
C SER A 21 17.54 -6.28 8.81
N LEU A 22 18.31 -5.93 9.83
CA LEU A 22 18.69 -4.56 10.23
C LEU A 22 20.04 -4.18 9.59
N THR A 23 20.09 -4.06 8.26
CA THR A 23 21.21 -3.36 7.58
C THR A 23 20.65 -2.47 6.47
N HIS A 24 19.75 -1.56 6.85
CA HIS A 24 19.25 -0.53 5.95
C HIS A 24 20.31 0.57 5.86
N GLY A 25 21.07 0.58 4.75
CA GLY A 25 21.83 1.77 4.35
C GLY A 25 20.87 2.95 4.37
N TYR A 26 21.12 3.92 5.24
CA TYR A 26 20.28 5.11 5.39
C TYR A 26 20.57 5.99 4.18
N ASP A 27 19.76 5.88 3.13
CA ASP A 27 19.85 6.76 1.98
C ASP A 27 19.44 8.17 2.43
N ILE A 28 20.46 8.98 2.76
CA ILE A 28 20.31 10.35 3.26
C ILE A 28 19.55 11.23 2.25
N VAL A 29 19.58 10.86 0.95
CA VAL A 29 18.84 11.56 -0.10
C VAL A 29 17.36 11.18 -0.02
N LYS A 30 17.06 9.89 0.13
CA LYS A 30 15.68 9.39 0.27
C LYS A 30 15.00 9.82 1.57
N SER A 31 15.76 10.06 2.66
CA SER A 31 15.22 10.65 3.89
C SER A 31 14.92 12.14 3.79
N ARG A 32 15.49 12.83 2.79
CA ARG A 32 15.27 14.27 2.56
C ARG A 32 14.19 14.55 1.52
N GLN A 33 13.82 13.56 0.72
CA GLN A 33 12.66 13.64 -0.14
C GLN A 33 11.40 13.51 0.72
N ALA A 34 10.63 14.59 0.81
CA ALA A 34 9.29 14.53 1.38
C ALA A 34 8.50 13.50 0.56
N LYS A 35 8.29 12.31 1.12
CA LYS A 35 7.33 11.37 0.56
C LYS A 35 5.97 12.02 0.70
N VAL A 36 5.47 12.56 -0.40
CA VAL A 36 4.06 12.89 -0.52
C VAL A 36 3.32 11.58 -0.27
N HIS A 37 2.58 11.52 0.83
CA HIS A 37 1.76 10.37 1.12
C HIS A 37 0.76 10.28 -0.02
N ARG A 38 0.82 9.21 -0.82
CA ARG A 38 -0.22 8.98 -1.83
C ARG A 38 -1.56 8.92 -1.10
N ASP A 39 -2.55 9.57 -1.68
CA ASP A 39 -3.91 9.63 -1.17
C ASP A 39 -4.36 8.21 -0.80
N LEU A 40 -4.65 8.00 0.47
CA LEU A 40 -5.16 6.73 0.96
C LEU A 40 -6.63 6.69 0.54
N LEU A 41 -6.92 6.00 -0.57
CA LEU A 41 -8.29 5.67 -0.93
C LEU A 41 -8.86 4.79 0.18
N ASP A 42 -9.89 5.27 0.86
CA ASP A 42 -10.58 4.55 1.93
C ASP A 42 -12.06 4.42 1.60
N VAL A 43 -12.73 3.44 2.21
CA VAL A 43 -14.18 3.26 2.09
C VAL A 43 -14.79 3.59 3.43
N CYS A 44 -15.66 4.60 3.45
CA CYS A 44 -16.28 5.12 4.67
C CYS A 44 -17.80 5.04 4.58
N VAL A 45 -18.46 4.86 5.73
CA VAL A 45 -19.91 4.91 5.82
C VAL A 45 -20.39 5.34 7.20
N GLY A 46 -21.53 6.03 7.24
CA GLY A 46 -22.33 6.21 8.46
C GLY A 46 -23.10 4.93 8.78
N LEU A 47 -22.60 4.10 9.71
CA LEU A 47 -23.28 2.88 10.14
C LEU A 47 -24.37 3.21 11.15
N ASP A 48 -25.58 2.72 10.87
CA ASP A 48 -26.71 2.64 11.80
C ASP A 48 -27.28 1.21 11.74
N ALA A 49 -26.53 0.24 12.28
CA ALA A 49 -26.79 -1.18 12.08
C ALA A 49 -26.41 -2.05 13.29
N ASP A 50 -27.08 -3.19 13.43
CA ASP A 50 -26.78 -4.16 14.49
C ASP A 50 -25.61 -5.07 14.11
N LEU A 51 -24.60 -5.17 14.99
CA LEU A 51 -23.51 -6.12 14.84
C LEU A 51 -23.98 -7.52 15.23
N THR A 52 -24.49 -8.26 14.24
CA THR A 52 -25.01 -9.62 14.41
C THR A 52 -23.90 -10.67 14.26
N LEU A 53 -23.89 -11.65 15.16
CA LEU A 53 -22.93 -12.75 15.19
C LEU A 53 -23.62 -14.04 14.73
N ALA A 54 -23.69 -14.24 13.41
CA ALA A 54 -24.40 -15.38 12.80
C ALA A 54 -23.88 -16.76 13.26
N ASP A 55 -22.60 -16.85 13.65
CA ASP A 55 -21.97 -18.08 14.15
C ASP A 55 -22.49 -18.51 15.54
N ILE A 56 -23.18 -17.62 16.28
CA ILE A 56 -23.66 -17.88 17.64
C ILE A 56 -25.17 -17.72 17.66
N LEU A 57 -25.87 -18.86 17.76
CA LEU A 57 -27.32 -18.89 17.85
C LEU A 57 -27.77 -18.97 19.31
N ARG A 58 -28.63 -18.04 19.73
CA ARG A 58 -29.34 -18.08 21.01
C ARG A 58 -30.83 -18.21 20.75
N ASP A 59 -31.43 -19.31 21.20
CA ASP A 59 -32.84 -19.64 20.94
C ASP A 59 -33.19 -19.70 19.43
N GLY A 60 -32.22 -20.11 18.61
CA GLY A 60 -32.36 -20.21 17.15
C GLY A 60 -32.13 -18.92 16.37
N ASN A 61 -31.86 -17.79 17.04
CA ASN A 61 -31.60 -16.50 16.39
C ASN A 61 -30.11 -16.09 16.53
N PRO A 62 -29.53 -15.38 15.54
CA PRO A 62 -28.19 -14.79 15.66
C PRO A 62 -28.07 -13.87 16.88
N LEU A 63 -26.97 -13.98 17.62
CA LEU A 63 -26.69 -13.11 18.75
C LEU A 63 -26.33 -11.70 18.27
N VAL A 64 -27.05 -10.67 18.74
CA VAL A 64 -26.70 -9.26 18.51
C VAL A 64 -25.66 -8.84 19.56
N ALA A 65 -24.45 -8.50 19.13
CA ALA A 65 -23.39 -8.02 20.03
C ALA A 65 -23.68 -6.59 20.51
N GLY A 66 -24.33 -5.78 19.69
CA GLY A 66 -24.77 -4.43 19.99
C GLY A 66 -25.11 -3.65 18.73
N HIS A 67 -25.76 -2.51 18.92
CA HIS A 67 -26.10 -1.58 17.87
C HIS A 67 -24.94 -0.62 17.59
N LEU A 68 -24.56 -0.46 16.33
CA LEU A 68 -23.50 0.43 15.87
C LEU A 68 -24.14 1.67 15.24
N ASN A 69 -24.03 2.81 15.93
CA ASN A 69 -24.38 4.13 15.41
C ASN A 69 -23.11 4.99 15.39
N VAL A 70 -22.33 4.84 14.33
CA VAL A 70 -20.99 5.44 14.20
C VAL A 70 -20.63 5.58 12.73
N CYS A 71 -19.90 6.63 12.37
CA CYS A 71 -19.29 6.71 11.07
C CYS A 71 -17.91 6.04 11.10
N LEU A 72 -17.67 5.10 10.20
CA LEU A 72 -16.46 4.28 10.21
C LEU A 72 -15.92 4.09 8.80
N CYS A 73 -14.60 4.18 8.68
CA CYS A 73 -13.85 3.83 7.48
C CYS A 73 -13.09 2.52 7.68
N VAL A 74 -12.75 1.81 6.60
CA VAL A 74 -12.03 0.53 6.66
C VAL A 74 -10.70 0.68 7.38
N SER A 75 -9.95 1.76 7.11
CA SER A 75 -8.66 2.01 7.79
C SER A 75 -8.77 2.17 9.31
N ALA A 76 -9.93 2.61 9.82
CA ALA A 76 -10.15 2.89 11.24
C ALA A 76 -10.66 1.68 12.05
N ILE A 77 -10.98 0.55 11.40
CA ILE A 77 -11.51 -0.65 12.06
C ILE A 77 -10.59 -1.18 13.18
N PRO A 78 -9.25 -1.25 13.03
CA PRO A 78 -8.39 -1.79 14.07
C PRO A 78 -8.46 -1.03 15.39
N ASP A 79 -8.64 0.29 15.34
CA ASP A 79 -8.75 1.13 16.53
C ASP A 79 -10.18 1.20 17.06
N PHE A 80 -11.18 1.14 16.16
CA PHE A 80 -12.58 1.01 16.55
C PHE A 80 -12.84 -0.24 17.39
N ILE A 81 -12.30 -1.39 16.97
CA ILE A 81 -12.42 -2.65 17.72
C ILE A 81 -11.83 -2.55 19.13
N LYS A 82 -10.76 -1.77 19.32
CA LYS A 82 -10.13 -1.57 20.63
C LYS A 82 -10.86 -0.58 21.54
N THR A 83 -11.79 0.21 21.01
CA THR A 83 -12.44 1.29 21.75
C THR A 83 -13.91 0.99 22.02
N ASN A 84 -14.65 0.54 21.00
CA ASN A 84 -16.10 0.29 21.06
C ASN A 84 -16.47 -0.96 21.88
N ALA A 85 -17.49 -0.84 22.74
CA ALA A 85 -17.91 -1.92 23.65
C ALA A 85 -18.57 -3.11 22.93
N ALA A 86 -19.40 -2.88 21.90
CA ALA A 86 -20.05 -3.93 21.13
C ALA A 86 -19.00 -4.72 20.31
N ALA A 87 -18.06 -4.01 19.68
CA ALA A 87 -16.97 -4.63 18.95
C ALA A 87 -16.06 -5.46 19.87
N LYS A 88 -15.70 -4.95 21.06
CA LYS A 88 -14.94 -5.70 22.08
C LYS A 88 -15.65 -6.98 22.51
N LEU A 89 -16.96 -6.91 22.75
CA LEU A 89 -17.75 -8.07 23.11
C LEU A 89 -17.74 -9.11 21.99
N ALA A 90 -17.95 -8.68 20.74
CA ALA A 90 -17.87 -9.55 19.58
C ALA A 90 -16.48 -10.20 19.44
N VAL A 91 -15.40 -9.45 19.69
CA VAL A 91 -14.02 -9.98 19.62
C VAL A 91 -13.76 -11.03 20.68
N ASN A 92 -14.28 -10.85 21.89
CA ASN A 92 -14.15 -11.86 22.95
C ASN A 92 -14.86 -13.18 22.60
N LEU A 93 -15.85 -13.15 21.69
CA LEU A 93 -16.62 -14.31 21.27
C LEU A 93 -16.09 -14.98 20.00
N LEU A 94 -15.71 -14.19 18.98
CA LEU A 94 -15.32 -14.70 17.65
C LEU A 94 -13.84 -14.50 17.30
N GLY A 95 -13.11 -13.66 18.04
CA GLY A 95 -11.74 -13.24 17.74
C GLY A 95 -11.67 -12.03 16.79
N VAL A 96 -10.51 -11.37 16.79
CA VAL A 96 -10.29 -10.09 16.06
C VAL A 96 -10.51 -10.24 14.55
N ALA A 97 -9.96 -11.29 13.93
CA ALA A 97 -10.03 -11.48 12.47
C ALA A 97 -11.47 -11.59 11.96
N LYS A 98 -12.32 -12.37 12.64
CA LYS A 98 -13.73 -12.54 12.26
C LYS A 98 -14.53 -11.25 12.42
N VAL A 99 -14.34 -10.54 13.53
CA VAL A 99 -15.07 -9.28 13.76
C VAL A 99 -14.62 -8.19 12.79
N THR A 100 -13.33 -8.14 12.46
CA THR A 100 -12.79 -7.23 11.44
C THR A 100 -13.49 -7.49 10.10
N ALA A 101 -13.51 -8.74 9.62
CA ALA A 101 -14.18 -9.11 8.37
C ALA A 101 -15.70 -8.82 8.39
N LEU A 102 -16.38 -9.02 9.53
CA LEU A 102 -17.80 -8.69 9.67
C LEU A 102 -18.05 -7.18 9.56
N ILE A 103 -17.22 -6.35 10.20
CA ILE A 103 -17.34 -4.90 10.14
C ILE A 103 -16.97 -4.40 8.73
N GLU A 104 -15.90 -4.90 8.12
CA GLU A 104 -15.55 -4.60 6.72
C GLU A 104 -16.70 -4.94 5.77
N ALA A 105 -17.34 -6.10 5.95
CA ALA A 105 -18.50 -6.47 5.17
C ALA A 105 -19.71 -5.55 5.42
N LEU A 106 -19.93 -5.09 6.65
CA LEU A 106 -20.96 -4.09 6.93
C LEU A 106 -20.68 -2.78 6.21
N ILE A 107 -19.43 -2.31 6.18
CA ILE A 107 -19.04 -1.08 5.49
C ILE A 107 -19.23 -1.22 3.97
N ASN A 108 -18.63 -2.25 3.37
CA ASN A 108 -18.59 -2.41 1.92
C ASN A 108 -19.95 -2.78 1.29
N ASN A 109 -20.88 -3.34 2.08
CA ASN A 109 -22.22 -3.71 1.59
C ASN A 109 -23.30 -2.68 1.94
N HIS A 110 -22.96 -1.59 2.63
CA HIS A 110 -23.95 -0.59 3.02
C HIS A 110 -24.30 0.30 1.82
N PRO A 111 -25.59 0.56 1.54
CA PRO A 111 -25.99 1.32 0.35
C PRO A 111 -25.51 2.78 0.32
N SER A 112 -25.12 3.34 1.46
CA SER A 112 -24.53 4.68 1.57
C SER A 112 -23.01 4.71 1.72
N CYS A 113 -22.32 3.61 1.38
CA CYS A 113 -20.86 3.58 1.39
C CYS A 113 -20.29 4.60 0.38
N GLN A 114 -19.16 5.23 0.70
CA GLN A 114 -18.49 6.18 -0.18
C GLN A 114 -16.99 5.86 -0.26
N HIS A 115 -16.44 5.92 -1.48
CA HIS A 115 -14.99 5.91 -1.70
C HIS A 115 -14.44 7.31 -1.47
N CYS A 116 -13.66 7.45 -0.40
CA CYS A 116 -13.12 8.73 0.03
C CYS A 116 -11.68 8.86 -0.43
N SER A 117 -11.40 9.96 -1.14
CA SER A 117 -10.05 10.47 -1.34
C SER A 117 -9.86 11.68 -0.44
N PHE A 118 -8.82 11.62 0.40
CA PHE A 118 -8.53 12.68 1.36
C PHE A 118 -7.41 13.57 0.82
N PRO A 119 -7.56 14.91 0.87
CA PRO A 119 -6.52 15.81 0.39
C PRO A 119 -5.27 15.73 1.27
N ALA A 120 -4.14 16.17 0.72
CA ALA A 120 -2.92 16.34 1.49
C ALA A 120 -3.16 17.25 2.72
N HIS A 121 -2.44 16.97 3.81
CA HIS A 121 -2.56 17.68 5.09
C HIS A 121 -3.97 17.62 5.69
N SER A 122 -4.63 16.48 5.53
CA SER A 122 -5.88 16.18 6.20
C SER A 122 -5.84 14.80 6.83
N HIS A 123 -6.72 14.58 7.79
CA HIS A 123 -7.03 13.27 8.31
C HIS A 123 -8.53 13.01 8.22
N SER A 124 -8.88 11.74 7.98
CA SER A 124 -10.25 11.29 7.83
C SER A 124 -11.06 11.56 9.11
N MET A 125 -12.20 12.22 8.96
CA MET A 125 -13.14 12.52 10.02
C MET A 125 -14.55 12.11 9.57
N CYS A 126 -14.90 10.85 9.73
CA CYS A 126 -16.17 10.33 9.25
C CYS A 126 -17.36 10.96 10.02
N ALA A 127 -18.37 11.48 9.31
CA ALA A 127 -19.66 11.86 9.89
C ALA A 127 -20.84 11.15 9.20
N PRO A 128 -21.94 10.81 9.92
CA PRO A 128 -23.03 10.03 9.33
C PRO A 128 -23.69 10.68 8.09
N SER A 129 -23.73 12.00 8.03
CA SER A 129 -24.27 12.75 6.88
C SER A 129 -23.24 12.99 5.77
N TRP A 130 -21.95 12.80 6.04
CA TRP A 130 -20.86 13.00 5.10
C TRP A 130 -19.69 12.05 5.45
N PRO A 131 -19.73 10.80 4.96
CA PRO A 131 -18.73 9.78 5.29
C PRO A 131 -17.28 10.18 4.95
N CYS A 132 -17.10 10.93 3.87
CA CYS A 132 -15.80 11.45 3.44
C CYS A 132 -15.42 12.80 4.05
N GLN A 133 -16.01 13.18 5.18
CA GLN A 133 -15.58 14.35 5.90
C GLN A 133 -14.12 14.20 6.36
N PHE A 134 -13.38 15.30 6.35
CA PHE A 134 -11.99 15.38 6.79
C PHE A 134 -11.76 16.62 7.62
N GLU A 135 -10.70 16.58 8.43
CA GLU A 135 -10.19 17.73 9.16
C GLU A 135 -8.77 18.03 8.71
N CYS A 136 -8.47 19.31 8.49
CA CYS A 136 -7.16 19.75 8.07
C CYS A 136 -6.17 19.72 9.23
N ASP A 137 -4.93 19.33 8.95
CA ASP A 137 -3.84 19.34 9.92
C ASP A 137 -3.50 20.76 10.39
N HIS A 138 -2.78 20.85 11.50
CA HIS A 138 -2.47 22.12 12.15
C HIS A 138 -1.86 23.16 11.21
N GLY A 139 -2.56 24.31 11.11
CA GLY A 139 -2.15 25.46 10.31
C GLY A 139 -2.84 25.53 8.95
N TYR A 140 -3.36 24.41 8.45
CA TYR A 140 -4.15 24.37 7.22
C TYR A 140 -5.61 24.71 7.50
N THR A 141 -6.30 25.23 6.49
CA THR A 141 -7.72 25.56 6.55
C THR A 141 -8.47 24.86 5.42
N PRO A 142 -9.70 24.36 5.67
CA PRO A 142 -10.51 23.76 4.62
C PRO A 142 -10.83 24.79 3.54
N HIS A 143 -10.70 24.38 2.29
CA HIS A 143 -11.08 25.15 1.11
C HIS A 143 -12.14 24.39 0.32
N THR A 144 -13.17 25.13 -0.08
CA THR A 144 -14.31 24.64 -0.85
C THR A 144 -14.28 25.33 -2.19
N ASN A 145 -14.22 24.57 -3.29
CA ASN A 145 -14.26 25.18 -4.61
C ASN A 145 -15.65 25.81 -4.84
N PRO A 146 -15.75 26.85 -5.68
CA PRO A 146 -17.04 27.42 -6.05
C PRO A 146 -17.98 26.35 -6.63
N GLY A 147 -19.12 26.12 -5.98
CA GLY A 147 -20.13 25.13 -6.38
C GLY A 147 -20.16 23.86 -5.52
N ASP A 148 -19.07 23.55 -4.82
CA ASP A 148 -19.02 22.39 -3.92
C ASP A 148 -19.79 22.67 -2.63
N LYS A 149 -20.51 21.66 -2.13
CA LYS A 149 -21.21 21.74 -0.82
C LYS A 149 -20.29 21.51 0.37
N HIS A 150 -19.14 20.90 0.12
CA HIS A 150 -18.20 20.44 1.14
C HIS A 150 -16.76 20.84 0.76
N PRO A 151 -15.87 21.05 1.75
CA PRO A 151 -14.44 21.24 1.49
C PRO A 151 -13.86 20.13 0.63
N SER A 152 -13.01 20.50 -0.33
CA SER A 152 -12.33 19.58 -1.24
C SER A 152 -10.82 19.54 -1.02
N SER A 153 -10.25 20.54 -0.34
CA SER A 153 -8.80 20.63 -0.09
C SER A 153 -8.47 21.32 1.23
N CYS A 154 -7.23 21.14 1.69
CA CYS A 154 -6.66 21.85 2.82
C CYS A 154 -5.58 22.80 2.30
N VAL A 155 -5.77 24.10 2.51
CA VAL A 155 -4.85 25.14 2.02
C VAL A 155 -4.15 25.85 3.17
N CYS A 156 -2.92 26.28 2.95
CA CYS A 156 -2.22 27.14 3.90
C CYS A 156 -2.69 28.59 3.69
N PRO A 157 -3.44 29.20 4.64
CA PRO A 157 -4.03 30.51 4.42
C PRO A 157 -2.96 31.62 4.48
N ALA A 158 -3.06 32.62 3.60
CA ALA A 158 -2.22 33.81 3.66
C ALA A 158 -2.38 34.54 5.02
N PRO A 159 -1.31 35.13 5.59
CA PRO A 159 0.05 35.29 5.05
C PRO A 159 0.99 34.11 5.34
N LYS A 160 0.49 33.01 5.89
CA LYS A 160 1.31 31.81 6.16
C LYS A 160 1.72 31.18 4.84
N MET A 161 2.83 30.46 4.86
CA MET A 161 3.31 29.70 3.70
C MET A 161 3.60 28.26 4.09
N GLU A 162 3.46 27.37 3.12
CA GLU A 162 3.80 25.97 3.31
C GLU A 162 5.31 25.76 3.15
N CYS A 163 5.93 25.11 4.12
CA CYS A 163 7.34 24.75 4.09
C CYS A 163 7.54 23.32 4.59
N ASN A 164 8.06 22.44 3.73
CA ASN A 164 8.29 21.02 4.05
C ASN A 164 7.02 20.31 4.57
N GLY A 165 5.87 20.56 3.94
CA GLY A 165 4.59 19.98 4.36
C GLY A 165 4.06 20.51 5.70
N LYS A 166 4.52 21.69 6.14
CA LYS A 166 4.01 22.39 7.32
C LYS A 166 3.57 23.80 6.94
N CYS A 167 2.33 24.13 7.24
CA CYS A 167 1.83 25.49 7.10
C CYS A 167 2.18 26.33 8.35
N GLY A 168 2.80 27.50 8.15
CA GLY A 168 3.19 28.37 9.25
C GLY A 168 3.75 29.72 8.81
N ASP A 169 4.13 30.53 9.79
CA ASP A 169 4.78 31.82 9.56
C ASP A 169 6.30 31.63 9.40
N PHE A 170 6.79 31.88 8.19
CA PHE A 170 8.21 31.74 7.86
C PHE A 170 8.77 33.11 7.41
N PRO A 171 9.09 34.02 8.35
CA PRO A 171 9.49 35.41 8.03
C PRO A 171 10.79 35.51 7.22
N HIS A 172 11.60 34.45 7.23
CA HIS A 172 12.84 34.34 6.45
C HIS A 172 12.69 33.45 5.20
N GLY A 173 11.46 33.12 4.82
CA GLY A 173 11.15 32.18 3.77
C GLY A 173 11.32 30.72 4.20
N CYS A 174 10.86 29.81 3.35
CA CYS A 174 11.08 28.38 3.51
C CYS A 174 12.49 28.01 3.04
N GLY A 175 13.36 27.60 3.96
CA GLY A 175 14.74 27.17 3.64
C GLY A 175 14.86 25.86 2.85
N SER A 176 13.74 25.33 2.32
CA SER A 176 13.72 24.06 1.58
C SER A 176 14.01 24.21 0.09
N ALA A 177 15.05 24.97 -0.22
CA ALA A 177 15.68 24.81 -1.51
C ALA A 177 16.41 23.47 -1.48
N VAL A 178 15.82 22.45 -2.12
CA VAL A 178 16.61 21.72 -3.13
C VAL A 178 17.37 22.84 -3.87
N PRO A 179 18.72 22.89 -3.82
CA PRO A 179 19.47 24.01 -4.37
C PRO A 179 18.89 24.29 -5.74
N ALA A 180 18.25 25.46 -5.91
CA ALA A 180 17.77 25.86 -7.22
C ALA A 180 18.95 25.63 -8.14
N PRO A 181 18.82 24.78 -9.19
CA PRO A 181 19.95 24.42 -10.03
C PRO A 181 20.66 25.72 -10.37
N PRO A 182 21.97 25.82 -10.06
CA PRO A 182 22.68 27.09 -10.01
C PRO A 182 22.29 27.85 -11.27
N PRO A 183 21.78 29.11 -11.14
CA PRO A 183 21.11 29.81 -12.23
C PRO A 183 21.99 29.65 -13.43
N HIS A 184 21.52 28.88 -14.42
CA HIS A 184 22.31 28.48 -15.56
C HIS A 184 22.96 29.76 -16.05
N ARG A 185 24.26 29.91 -15.77
CA ARG A 185 25.06 31.01 -16.31
C ARG A 185 24.76 30.91 -17.77
N ARG A 186 24.03 31.90 -18.31
CA ARG A 186 23.63 31.99 -19.71
C ARG A 186 24.85 31.57 -20.51
N SER A 187 24.86 30.31 -20.92
CA SER A 187 25.90 29.78 -21.76
C SER A 187 25.57 30.44 -23.06
N ARG A 188 26.28 31.54 -23.31
CA ARG A 188 26.18 32.32 -24.52
C ARG A 188 26.12 31.34 -25.67
N LEU A 189 24.97 31.27 -26.36
CA LEU A 189 24.87 31.01 -27.79
C LEU A 189 25.93 30.01 -28.32
N VAL A 190 26.10 28.86 -27.67
CA VAL A 190 26.68 27.70 -28.34
C VAL A 190 25.47 27.02 -28.93
N GLY A 191 25.35 27.13 -30.25
CA GLY A 191 24.15 26.84 -31.01
C GLY A 191 23.47 25.54 -30.59
N LYS A 192 22.15 25.52 -30.79
CA LYS A 192 21.30 24.33 -30.79
C LYS A 192 21.97 23.21 -31.60
N ARG A 193 22.89 22.46 -30.99
CA ARG A 193 23.12 21.08 -31.37
C ARG A 193 21.86 20.43 -30.87
N GLN A 194 20.97 20.09 -31.79
CA GLN A 194 19.98 19.05 -31.55
C GLN A 194 20.74 17.97 -30.80
N PHE A 195 20.40 17.76 -29.53
CA PHE A 195 20.85 16.58 -28.82
C PHE A 195 20.13 15.47 -29.58
N GLU A 196 20.80 14.92 -30.59
CA GLU A 196 20.37 13.68 -31.20
C GLU A 196 20.23 12.71 -30.03
N GLU A 197 19.01 12.24 -29.81
CA GLU A 197 18.75 11.24 -28.79
C GLU A 197 19.75 10.11 -29.03
N PRO A 198 20.53 9.73 -28.00
CA PRO A 198 21.50 8.68 -28.17
C PRO A 198 20.80 7.44 -28.69
N THR A 199 21.25 6.93 -29.82
CA THR A 199 20.69 5.74 -30.45
C THR A 199 21.66 4.59 -30.27
N CYS A 200 21.14 3.48 -29.75
CA CYS A 200 21.90 2.24 -29.62
C CYS A 200 21.66 1.31 -30.82
N GLU A 201 22.60 0.39 -31.04
CA GLU A 201 22.41 -0.71 -31.98
C GLU A 201 21.17 -1.55 -31.59
N ALA A 202 20.55 -2.20 -32.57
CA ALA A 202 19.39 -3.05 -32.33
C ALA A 202 19.68 -4.12 -31.25
N GLY A 203 18.82 -4.16 -30.22
CA GLY A 203 18.97 -5.08 -29.09
C GLY A 203 19.74 -4.53 -27.89
N LYS A 204 20.22 -3.28 -27.95
CA LYS A 204 20.78 -2.55 -26.81
C LYS A 204 19.90 -1.35 -26.48
N GLU A 205 19.94 -0.93 -25.22
CA GLU A 205 19.21 0.21 -24.70
C GLU A 205 20.16 1.24 -24.09
N VAL A 206 19.76 2.51 -24.17
CA VAL A 206 20.53 3.60 -23.57
C VAL A 206 20.30 3.59 -22.07
N CYS A 207 21.33 3.22 -21.32
CA CYS A 207 21.33 3.26 -19.86
C CYS A 207 22.25 4.38 -19.37
N GLY A 208 21.85 5.07 -18.30
CA GLY A 208 22.72 6.03 -17.62
C GLY A 208 23.82 5.31 -16.86
N VAL A 209 25.02 5.89 -16.81
CA VAL A 209 26.12 5.33 -16.02
C VAL A 209 25.94 5.70 -14.55
N PRO A 210 25.90 4.73 -13.60
CA PRO A 210 25.73 5.03 -12.17
C PRO A 210 26.78 6.03 -11.66
N GLY A 211 26.34 7.11 -11.02
CA GLY A 211 27.22 8.17 -10.49
C GLY A 211 27.80 9.13 -11.53
N GLY A 212 27.39 9.03 -12.80
CA GLY A 212 27.80 9.94 -13.87
C GLY A 212 26.62 10.63 -14.57
N THR A 213 26.94 11.55 -15.48
CA THR A 213 25.97 12.16 -16.42
C THR A 213 26.02 11.53 -17.81
N GLY A 214 26.79 10.46 -17.96
CA GLY A 214 26.98 9.74 -19.21
C GLY A 214 25.91 8.68 -19.43
N TRP A 215 25.88 8.15 -20.65
CA TRP A 215 25.06 7.01 -21.02
C TRP A 215 25.93 5.97 -21.73
N GLU A 216 25.48 4.73 -21.70
CA GLU A 216 26.07 3.61 -22.41
C GLU A 216 24.97 2.71 -23.00
N CYS A 217 25.30 2.00 -24.07
CA CYS A 217 24.39 1.06 -24.70
C CYS A 217 24.54 -0.33 -24.07
N VAL A 218 23.55 -0.74 -23.28
CA VAL A 218 23.57 -2.01 -22.55
C VAL A 218 22.58 -2.98 -23.17
N ASP A 219 22.99 -4.24 -23.34
CA ASP A 219 22.06 -5.32 -23.67
C ASP A 219 21.42 -5.84 -22.37
N THR A 220 20.25 -5.32 -22.03
CA THR A 220 19.50 -5.65 -20.81
C THR A 220 18.94 -7.09 -20.79
N ARG A 221 19.23 -7.90 -21.82
CA ARG A 221 18.91 -9.34 -21.85
C ARG A 221 20.03 -10.22 -21.33
N THR A 222 21.28 -9.74 -21.40
CA THR A 222 22.48 -10.52 -21.08
C THR A 222 23.38 -9.85 -20.05
N ASP A 223 23.27 -8.53 -19.89
CA ASP A 223 24.05 -7.77 -18.92
C ASP A 223 23.59 -8.06 -17.48
N LYS A 224 24.57 -8.29 -16.60
CA LYS A 224 24.31 -8.69 -15.20
C LYS A 224 23.89 -7.52 -14.32
N GLU A 225 24.28 -6.30 -14.69
CA GLU A 225 24.06 -5.09 -13.88
C GLU A 225 22.78 -4.36 -14.27
N SER A 226 22.23 -4.63 -15.46
CA SER A 226 20.99 -4.03 -15.98
C SER A 226 19.93 -5.07 -16.38
N CYS A 227 19.88 -6.19 -15.65
CA CYS A 227 18.93 -7.26 -15.95
C CYS A 227 17.53 -6.88 -15.46
N SER A 228 16.54 -6.77 -16.34
CA SER A 228 15.20 -6.43 -15.88
C SER A 228 14.61 -7.56 -15.01
N SER A 229 13.75 -7.23 -14.05
CA SER A 229 13.09 -8.22 -13.17
C SER A 229 11.63 -8.46 -13.57
N PHE A 230 11.21 -7.94 -14.71
CA PHE A 230 9.80 -7.83 -15.07
C PHE A 230 9.26 -9.15 -15.64
N ARG A 231 8.86 -10.05 -14.74
CA ARG A 231 7.97 -11.17 -15.06
C ARG A 231 6.51 -10.68 -15.11
N TYR A 232 6.13 -9.88 -16.11
CA TYR A 232 4.70 -9.83 -16.46
C TYR A 232 4.34 -11.11 -17.22
N HIS A 233 4.07 -12.17 -16.47
CA HIS A 233 3.25 -13.30 -16.92
C HIS A 233 1.75 -12.97 -16.81
N SER A 234 1.35 -11.70 -17.01
CA SER A 234 -0.07 -11.36 -17.19
C SER A 234 -0.33 -11.13 -18.67
N ALA A 235 -0.66 -12.21 -19.37
CA ALA A 235 -1.02 -12.21 -20.78
C ALA A 235 -2.35 -11.46 -21.09
N HIS A 236 -2.93 -10.75 -20.12
CA HIS A 236 -4.24 -10.13 -20.23
C HIS A 236 -4.24 -8.60 -20.39
N PHE A 237 -3.09 -7.93 -20.29
CA PHE A 237 -3.01 -6.46 -20.47
C PHE A 237 -2.07 -6.10 -21.63
N SER A 238 -2.27 -6.79 -22.76
CA SER A 238 -1.49 -6.62 -24.00
C SER A 238 -2.36 -6.02 -25.10
N LEU A 239 -3.09 -4.96 -24.81
CA LEU A 239 -3.90 -4.27 -25.81
C LEU A 239 -3.90 -2.76 -25.53
N LEU A 240 -2.87 -2.05 -25.99
CA LEU A 240 -2.92 -0.72 -26.66
C LEU A 240 -1.67 0.15 -26.47
N ILE A 241 -0.79 -0.15 -25.52
CA ILE A 241 0.50 0.53 -25.45
C ILE A 241 1.54 -0.40 -26.07
N LYS A 242 2.12 0.02 -27.19
CA LYS A 242 3.27 -0.62 -27.84
C LYS A 242 4.50 -0.40 -26.94
N LEU A 243 4.48 -1.01 -25.76
CA LEU A 243 5.57 -0.96 -24.81
C LEU A 243 6.79 -1.56 -25.52
N PRO A 244 7.94 -0.85 -25.54
CA PRO A 244 9.15 -1.38 -26.13
C PRO A 244 9.43 -2.75 -25.50
N THR A 245 9.68 -3.76 -26.33
CA THR A 245 10.01 -5.15 -25.93
C THR A 245 11.42 -5.28 -25.35
N GLY A 246 11.90 -4.17 -24.78
CA GLY A 246 13.21 -3.95 -24.22
C GLY A 246 13.18 -4.01 -22.70
N GLY A 247 14.24 -4.56 -22.10
CA GLY A 247 14.39 -4.63 -20.66
C GLY A 247 14.89 -3.30 -20.11
N ALA A 248 14.28 -2.79 -19.05
CA ALA A 248 14.66 -1.48 -18.52
C ALA A 248 16.03 -1.47 -17.84
N CYS A 249 16.75 -0.35 -17.99
CA CYS A 249 17.99 -0.05 -17.29
C CYS A 249 17.81 0.08 -15.77
N THR A 250 18.87 -0.20 -15.00
CA THR A 250 18.94 0.14 -13.55
C THR A 250 18.98 1.65 -13.32
N THR A 251 19.47 2.40 -14.29
CA THR A 251 19.58 3.87 -14.27
C THR A 251 19.05 4.40 -15.61
N PRO A 252 17.80 4.87 -15.68
CA PRO A 252 17.23 5.38 -16.92
C PRO A 252 17.96 6.66 -17.36
N PHE A 253 18.14 6.83 -18.68
CA PHE A 253 18.64 8.06 -19.27
C PHE A 253 17.56 8.65 -20.22
N PRO A 254 17.29 9.96 -20.18
CA PRO A 254 17.87 10.96 -19.28
C PRO A 254 17.43 10.75 -17.81
N PRO A 255 18.24 11.20 -16.83
CA PRO A 255 17.95 11.01 -15.39
C PRO A 255 16.65 11.68 -14.92
N ASP A 256 16.15 12.65 -15.71
CA ASP A 256 14.89 13.36 -15.46
C ASP A 256 13.67 12.67 -16.11
N SER A 257 13.88 11.54 -16.79
CA SER A 257 12.75 10.79 -17.35
C SER A 257 11.93 10.18 -16.22
N PHE A 258 10.61 10.32 -16.28
CA PHE A 258 9.65 9.74 -15.32
C PHE A 258 9.63 8.19 -15.34
N HIS A 259 10.58 7.55 -16.02
CA HIS A 259 10.73 6.10 -16.02
C HIS A 259 11.34 5.66 -14.69
N THR A 260 10.63 4.78 -14.00
CA THR A 260 11.18 4.13 -12.81
C THR A 260 12.31 3.19 -13.23
N ALA A 261 13.40 3.16 -12.47
CA ALA A 261 14.44 2.16 -12.62
C ALA A 261 13.82 0.76 -12.38
N ILE A 262 13.61 0.01 -13.47
CA ILE A 262 13.00 -1.33 -13.43
C ILE A 262 14.08 -2.42 -13.57
N GLY A 263 15.29 -2.08 -14.03
CA GLY A 263 16.45 -2.97 -14.03
C GLY A 263 16.89 -3.36 -12.62
N GLN A 264 17.46 -4.55 -12.49
CA GLN A 264 18.09 -5.05 -11.26
C GLN A 264 19.50 -5.55 -11.57
N ASP A 265 20.45 -5.17 -10.74
CA ASP A 265 21.79 -5.75 -10.74
C ASP A 265 21.74 -7.15 -10.10
N CYS A 266 21.92 -8.20 -10.90
CA CYS A 266 21.90 -9.58 -10.42
C CYS A 266 23.04 -9.88 -9.44
N THR A 267 24.13 -9.11 -9.47
CA THR A 267 25.25 -9.29 -8.53
C THR A 267 24.93 -8.81 -7.13
N SER A 268 23.88 -7.98 -6.99
CA SER A 268 23.35 -7.51 -5.70
C SER A 268 22.50 -8.55 -4.95
N ILE A 269 22.22 -9.71 -5.56
CA ILE A 269 21.44 -10.78 -4.92
C ILE A 269 22.25 -11.36 -3.75
N ASP A 270 21.63 -11.40 -2.57
CA ASP A 270 22.28 -11.88 -1.36
C ASP A 270 22.76 -13.33 -1.47
N ASN A 271 23.96 -13.58 -0.96
CA ASN A 271 24.61 -14.90 -0.89
C ASN A 271 24.87 -15.58 -2.23
N VAL A 272 24.78 -14.85 -3.34
CA VAL A 272 25.09 -15.41 -4.65
C VAL A 272 26.59 -15.57 -4.87
N ASP A 273 26.96 -16.60 -5.63
CA ASP A 273 28.34 -16.86 -6.06
C ASP A 273 28.45 -16.66 -7.58
N VAL A 274 27.58 -17.32 -8.36
CA VAL A 274 27.50 -17.14 -9.82
C VAL A 274 26.07 -16.85 -10.27
N VAL A 275 25.89 -15.67 -10.85
CA VAL A 275 24.64 -15.19 -11.50
C VAL A 275 24.88 -14.89 -12.96
N ASP A 276 23.84 -15.09 -13.77
CA ASP A 276 23.75 -14.63 -15.14
C ASP A 276 22.43 -13.89 -15.38
N CYS A 277 22.38 -12.95 -16.32
CA CYS A 277 21.12 -12.45 -16.85
C CYS A 277 20.69 -13.34 -18.04
N ARG A 278 19.51 -13.95 -17.95
CA ARG A 278 18.95 -14.81 -19.00
C ARG A 278 17.57 -14.32 -19.38
N SER A 279 17.42 -13.87 -20.63
CA SER A 279 16.15 -13.37 -21.16
C SER A 279 15.57 -12.24 -20.31
N SER A 280 16.43 -11.31 -19.87
CA SER A 280 16.05 -10.22 -18.97
C SER A 280 15.43 -10.72 -17.67
N THR A 281 16.03 -11.74 -17.07
CA THR A 281 15.76 -12.16 -15.69
C THR A 281 17.05 -12.66 -15.04
N CYS A 282 17.27 -12.31 -13.77
CA CYS A 282 18.42 -12.82 -13.02
C CYS A 282 18.27 -14.33 -12.78
N TYR A 283 19.30 -15.08 -13.18
CA TYR A 283 19.39 -16.52 -13.01
C TYR A 283 20.57 -16.87 -12.11
N VAL A 284 20.27 -17.41 -10.94
CA VAL A 284 21.24 -17.86 -9.93
C VAL A 284 21.67 -19.29 -10.25
N SER A 285 22.94 -19.46 -10.62
CA SER A 285 23.52 -20.77 -10.96
C SER A 285 24.23 -21.44 -9.78
N SER A 286 24.90 -20.66 -8.92
CA SER A 286 25.49 -21.14 -7.67
C SER A 286 25.40 -20.09 -6.56
N CYS A 287 25.36 -20.57 -5.32
CA CYS A 287 25.33 -19.75 -4.11
C CYS A 287 26.60 -19.99 -3.27
N LYS A 288 26.90 -19.04 -2.39
CA LYS A 288 27.99 -19.15 -1.40
C LYS A 288 27.77 -20.36 -0.48
N PRO A 289 28.83 -20.93 0.14
CA PRO A 289 28.71 -22.08 1.03
C PRO A 289 27.68 -21.89 2.15
N GLY A 290 26.81 -22.87 2.34
CA GLY A 290 25.69 -22.82 3.29
C GLY A 290 24.36 -22.37 2.67
N PHE A 291 24.36 -22.01 1.38
CA PHE A 291 23.17 -21.63 0.62
C PHE A 291 23.04 -22.49 -0.64
N GLU A 292 21.80 -22.66 -1.12
CA GLU A 292 21.45 -23.32 -2.38
C GLU A 292 20.51 -22.41 -3.19
N PRO A 293 20.56 -22.45 -4.54
CA PRO A 293 19.63 -21.69 -5.36
C PRO A 293 18.17 -22.06 -5.05
N SER A 294 17.28 -21.07 -5.06
CA SER A 294 15.84 -21.29 -4.96
C SER A 294 15.34 -22.17 -6.12
N PRO A 295 14.19 -22.86 -5.99
CA PRO A 295 13.61 -23.62 -7.11
C PRO A 295 13.34 -22.78 -8.36
N SER A 296 13.12 -21.47 -8.19
CA SER A 296 12.91 -20.50 -9.26
C SER A 296 14.21 -19.90 -9.82
N HIS A 297 15.38 -20.24 -9.24
CA HIS A 297 16.70 -19.73 -9.60
C HIS A 297 16.83 -18.20 -9.56
N ASP A 298 16.09 -17.53 -8.67
CA ASP A 298 16.08 -16.07 -8.52
C ASP A 298 16.74 -15.58 -7.22
N SER A 299 17.09 -16.49 -6.32
CA SER A 299 17.61 -16.17 -4.99
C SER A 299 18.41 -17.34 -4.41
N CYS A 300 19.19 -17.08 -3.36
CA CYS A 300 19.91 -18.09 -2.60
C CYS A 300 19.25 -18.30 -1.24
N VAL A 301 18.85 -19.53 -0.91
CA VAL A 301 18.20 -19.90 0.36
C VAL A 301 19.12 -20.78 1.20
N PRO A 302 19.06 -20.73 2.55
CA PRO A 302 19.92 -21.56 3.40
C PRO A 302 19.76 -23.06 3.10
N SER A 303 20.86 -23.78 2.91
CA SER A 303 20.83 -25.22 2.70
C SER A 303 20.38 -25.92 3.99
N SER A 304 19.28 -26.66 3.89
CA SER A 304 18.77 -27.48 5.00
C SER A 304 19.75 -28.58 5.44
N SER A 305 20.76 -28.89 4.63
CA SER A 305 21.70 -30.00 4.86
C SER A 305 22.75 -29.73 5.95
N THR A 306 22.91 -28.49 6.41
CA THR A 306 23.96 -28.12 7.38
C THR A 306 23.58 -28.30 8.85
N LEU A 307 22.29 -28.48 9.17
CA LEU A 307 21.84 -28.60 10.57
C LEU A 307 21.99 -30.01 11.16
N ASP A 308 22.09 -31.06 10.33
CA ASP A 308 22.11 -32.44 10.81
C ASP A 308 23.51 -33.07 10.98
N LYS A 309 24.59 -32.41 10.56
CA LYS A 309 25.94 -33.01 10.62
C LYS A 309 26.81 -32.60 11.82
N ARG A 310 26.30 -31.78 12.74
CA ARG A 310 27.08 -31.34 13.94
C ARG A 310 26.63 -31.90 15.29
N MET A 311 25.58 -32.74 15.39
CA MET A 311 25.06 -33.19 16.70
C MET A 311 25.35 -34.64 17.14
N PHE A 312 26.10 -35.46 16.40
CA PHE A 312 26.52 -36.79 16.88
C PHE A 312 28.03 -37.01 16.82
N ASN A 313 28.77 -36.16 17.52
CA ASN A 313 30.07 -36.53 18.10
C ASN A 313 30.02 -36.27 19.61
N LEU A 314 29.09 -36.93 20.30
CA LEU A 314 29.21 -37.14 21.73
C LEU A 314 30.37 -38.13 21.94
N GLY A 315 31.48 -37.61 22.46
CA GLY A 315 32.63 -38.43 22.84
C GLY A 315 32.23 -39.58 23.78
N PRO A 316 32.98 -40.69 23.79
CA PRO A 316 32.70 -41.83 24.64
C PRO A 316 32.98 -41.45 26.10
N GLY A 317 31.95 -41.13 26.89
CA GLY A 317 32.24 -40.70 28.26
C GLY A 317 31.11 -40.43 29.24
N VAL A 318 29.84 -40.76 28.98
CA VAL A 318 28.79 -40.56 29.98
C VAL A 318 28.12 -41.87 30.37
N VAL A 319 28.56 -42.38 31.51
CA VAL A 319 28.01 -43.53 32.22
C VAL A 319 26.61 -43.18 32.73
N ALA A 320 25.62 -43.96 32.33
CA ALA A 320 24.25 -43.85 32.81
C ALA A 320 24.18 -44.22 34.30
N VAL A 321 23.84 -43.25 35.16
CA VAL A 321 23.44 -43.51 36.55
C VAL A 321 21.91 -43.53 36.60
N GLY A 322 21.37 -44.74 36.77
CA GLY A 322 19.95 -44.96 37.00
C GLY A 322 19.56 -44.54 38.42
N GLY A 323 18.63 -43.59 38.52
CA GLY A 323 18.03 -43.16 39.77
C GLY A 323 16.51 -43.13 39.66
N HIS A 324 15.85 -44.09 40.30
CA HIS A 324 14.40 -44.14 40.48
C HIS A 324 13.90 -42.93 41.29
N ALA A 325 13.12 -42.05 40.65
CA ALA A 325 12.35 -41.02 41.35
C ALA A 325 10.84 -41.28 41.15
N LYS A 326 10.19 -41.78 42.21
CA LYS A 326 8.73 -41.81 42.34
C LYS A 326 8.24 -40.36 42.39
N ARG A 327 7.44 -39.93 41.39
CA ARG A 327 6.80 -38.60 41.40
C ARG A 327 5.34 -38.74 41.80
N SER A 328 5.03 -38.14 42.95
CA SER A 328 3.72 -38.03 43.55
C SER A 328 2.80 -37.18 42.68
N VAL A 329 1.59 -37.68 42.41
CA VAL A 329 0.51 -36.98 41.72
C VAL A 329 -0.14 -36.02 42.71
N VAL A 330 0.13 -34.72 42.57
CA VAL A 330 -0.62 -33.67 43.26
C VAL A 330 -1.80 -33.29 42.37
N ALA A 331 -3.01 -33.60 42.85
CA ALA A 331 -4.26 -33.18 42.26
C ALA A 331 -4.38 -31.65 42.35
N GLY A 332 -4.48 -30.98 41.19
CA GLY A 332 -4.83 -29.56 41.11
C GLY A 332 -6.33 -29.35 41.35
N PRO A 333 -6.76 -28.27 42.00
CA PRO A 333 -8.17 -27.98 42.22
C PRO A 333 -8.84 -27.57 40.91
N LYS A 334 -9.98 -28.19 40.60
CA LYS A 334 -10.92 -27.73 39.58
C LYS A 334 -11.55 -26.43 40.06
N ALA A 335 -11.22 -25.30 39.42
CA ALA A 335 -12.00 -24.07 39.56
C ALA A 335 -13.29 -24.21 38.72
N ASP A 336 -14.41 -24.31 39.42
CA ASP A 336 -15.77 -24.28 38.86
C ASP A 336 -16.19 -22.82 38.65
N ILE A 337 -16.39 -22.41 37.40
CA ILE A 337 -16.71 -21.03 37.00
C ILE A 337 -18.21 -20.87 36.66
N ARG A 338 -19.09 -21.77 37.15
CA ARG A 338 -20.51 -21.77 36.74
C ARG A 338 -21.43 -20.73 37.40
N ASN A 339 -20.95 -19.80 38.24
CA ASN A 339 -21.85 -18.96 39.03
C ASN A 339 -21.46 -17.47 39.18
N LEU A 340 -20.96 -16.80 38.14
CA LEU A 340 -20.64 -15.37 38.24
C LEU A 340 -20.96 -14.58 36.97
N VAL A 341 -22.25 -14.44 36.62
CA VAL A 341 -22.83 -13.19 36.13
C VAL A 341 -24.34 -13.19 36.44
N LYS A 342 -24.74 -12.45 37.47
CA LYS A 342 -26.13 -12.06 37.72
C LYS A 342 -26.26 -10.62 37.22
N LEU A 343 -26.61 -10.44 35.95
CA LEU A 343 -27.00 -9.13 35.41
C LEU A 343 -28.51 -8.97 35.60
N GLY A 344 -28.88 -7.82 36.16
CA GLY A 344 -30.21 -7.54 36.66
C GLY A 344 -31.30 -7.53 35.59
N GLU A 345 -32.43 -8.09 35.97
CA GLU A 345 -33.74 -7.78 35.39
C GLU A 345 -34.06 -6.29 35.62
N GLY A 346 -34.49 -5.60 34.56
CA GLY A 346 -34.95 -4.22 34.67
C GLY A 346 -35.57 -3.69 33.39
N ALA A 347 -36.90 -3.63 33.41
CA ALA A 347 -37.80 -2.81 32.57
C ALA A 347 -37.95 -3.19 31.08
N GLY A 348 -39.05 -3.90 30.82
CA GLY A 348 -39.62 -4.01 29.48
C GLY A 348 -40.27 -2.71 29.02
N LEU A 349 -40.08 -2.41 27.74
CA LEU A 349 -40.97 -1.59 26.93
C LEU A 349 -41.26 -2.38 25.67
N ALA A 350 -42.51 -2.80 25.53
CA ALA A 350 -43.03 -3.45 24.34
C ALA A 350 -43.18 -2.41 23.24
N ALA A 351 -42.26 -2.39 22.27
CA ALA A 351 -42.44 -1.69 21.00
C ALA A 351 -42.98 -2.69 19.97
N LYS A 352 -44.21 -2.41 19.52
CA LYS A 352 -44.88 -3.10 18.43
C LYS A 352 -44.24 -2.66 17.11
N VAL A 353 -43.43 -3.53 16.51
CA VAL A 353 -42.83 -3.32 15.19
C VAL A 353 -43.86 -3.68 14.11
N PRO A 354 -44.19 -2.79 13.15
CA PRO A 354 -44.94 -3.16 11.97
C PRO A 354 -44.02 -3.93 11.00
N ARG A 355 -44.52 -5.06 10.47
CA ARG A 355 -43.93 -5.73 9.31
C ARG A 355 -44.09 -4.81 8.11
N HIS A 356 -42.98 -4.27 7.61
CA HIS A 356 -42.87 -3.92 6.20
C HIS A 356 -42.17 -5.08 5.49
N GLU A 357 -42.91 -5.72 4.58
CA GLU A 357 -42.32 -6.52 3.50
C GLU A 357 -41.74 -5.53 2.49
N GLU A 358 -40.41 -5.45 2.39
CA GLU A 358 -39.75 -4.87 1.23
C GLU A 358 -38.92 -5.94 0.53
N HIS A 359 -39.26 -6.10 -0.75
CA HIS A 359 -38.53 -6.86 -1.73
C HIS A 359 -37.45 -5.91 -2.28
N GLU A 360 -36.26 -5.90 -1.68
CA GLU A 360 -35.15 -5.05 -2.13
C GLU A 360 -34.24 -5.78 -3.10
N HIS A 361 -34.06 -5.17 -4.27
CA HIS A 361 -33.03 -5.50 -5.24
C HIS A 361 -31.67 -5.12 -4.62
N LYS A 362 -30.77 -6.10 -4.43
CA LYS A 362 -29.40 -5.85 -3.98
C LYS A 362 -28.60 -5.20 -5.11
N GLU A 363 -28.66 -3.88 -5.21
CA GLU A 363 -27.58 -3.10 -5.81
C GLU A 363 -26.54 -2.92 -4.70
N GLY A 364 -25.58 -3.84 -4.61
CA GLY A 364 -24.39 -3.62 -3.78
C GLY A 364 -23.64 -2.41 -4.31
N CYS A 365 -22.93 -1.66 -3.45
CA CYS A 365 -22.21 -0.42 -3.79
C CYS A 365 -21.67 -0.48 -5.22
N GLY A 366 -22.45 0.08 -6.14
CA GLY A 366 -22.08 0.16 -7.53
C GLY A 366 -20.96 1.16 -7.52
N CYS A 367 -19.74 0.69 -7.71
CA CYS A 367 -18.75 1.49 -8.41
C CYS A 367 -19.36 1.69 -9.81
N GLU A 368 -20.31 2.62 -9.93
CA GLU A 368 -20.54 3.29 -11.20
C GLU A 368 -19.22 4.02 -11.41
N ASP A 369 -18.31 3.35 -12.11
CA ASP A 369 -17.19 4.01 -12.76
C ASP A 369 -17.85 5.15 -13.53
N ASP A 370 -17.67 6.39 -13.06
CA ASP A 370 -18.00 7.58 -13.82
C ASP A 370 -17.12 7.53 -15.06
N ASP A 371 -17.59 6.80 -16.08
CA ASP A 371 -17.19 6.95 -17.47
C ASP A 371 -17.57 8.38 -17.82
N VAL A 372 -16.64 9.29 -17.54
CA VAL A 372 -16.62 10.64 -18.07
C VAL A 372 -16.49 10.47 -19.57
N ASP A 373 -17.65 10.36 -20.25
CA ASP A 373 -17.78 10.66 -21.66
C ASP A 373 -17.22 12.06 -21.84
N SER A 374 -15.96 12.09 -22.25
CA SER A 374 -15.30 13.30 -22.73
C SER A 374 -15.96 13.58 -24.07
N ASP A 375 -17.06 14.34 -24.04
CA ASP A 375 -17.64 14.96 -25.21
C ASP A 375 -16.57 15.92 -25.77
N ASP A 376 -15.74 15.39 -26.67
CA ASP A 376 -14.91 16.14 -27.61
C ASP A 376 -15.85 16.98 -28.49
N SER A 377 -16.26 18.13 -27.95
CA SER A 377 -16.93 19.18 -28.69
C SER A 377 -15.86 19.95 -29.44
N ASP A 378 -15.42 19.38 -30.58
CA ASP A 378 -14.68 20.09 -31.62
C ASP A 378 -15.51 21.31 -32.04
N SER A 379 -15.20 22.44 -31.43
CA SER A 379 -15.73 23.75 -31.81
C SER A 379 -14.68 24.41 -32.67
N ASP A 380 -14.78 24.14 -33.98
CA ASP A 380 -14.10 24.90 -35.03
C ASP A 380 -14.58 26.36 -34.95
N ASP A 381 -13.87 27.17 -34.18
CA ASP A 381 -14.06 28.63 -34.13
C ASP A 381 -12.97 29.26 -35.01
N ASP A 382 -13.30 29.37 -36.30
CA ASP A 382 -12.57 30.15 -37.30
C ASP A 382 -12.67 31.65 -36.96
N GLY A 383 -11.89 32.06 -35.96
CA GLY A 383 -11.69 33.46 -35.58
C GLY A 383 -10.81 34.18 -36.59
N GLU A 384 -11.44 34.71 -37.63
CA GLU A 384 -10.89 35.66 -38.60
C GLU A 384 -10.39 36.92 -37.85
N SER A 385 -9.08 37.02 -37.66
CA SER A 385 -8.43 38.17 -37.04
C SER A 385 -8.19 39.25 -38.11
N ASP A 386 -9.03 40.28 -38.09
CA ASP A 386 -8.84 41.51 -38.84
C ASP A 386 -7.59 42.26 -38.33
N ASP A 387 -6.54 42.26 -39.16
CA ASP A 387 -5.37 43.12 -39.04
C ASP A 387 -5.79 44.59 -39.20
N SER A 388 -5.95 45.30 -38.07
CA SER A 388 -6.07 46.74 -38.07
C SER A 388 -4.69 47.38 -37.91
N ASP A 389 -4.10 47.73 -39.04
CA ASP A 389 -2.93 48.60 -39.17
C ASP A 389 -3.15 49.90 -38.37
N SER A 390 -2.34 50.09 -37.33
CA SER A 390 -2.23 51.38 -36.63
C SER A 390 -0.96 52.07 -37.11
N GLU A 391 -1.13 52.92 -38.12
CA GLU A 391 -0.13 53.90 -38.56
C GLU A 391 0.17 54.86 -37.39
N SER A 392 1.38 54.78 -36.86
CA SER A 392 1.94 55.81 -35.97
C SER A 392 2.55 56.90 -36.83
N GLU A 393 1.81 58.00 -37.01
CA GLU A 393 2.34 59.26 -37.54
C GLU A 393 3.31 59.85 -36.50
N ASP A 394 4.57 59.88 -36.90
CA ASP A 394 5.69 60.56 -36.26
C ASP A 394 5.73 61.98 -36.84
N GLU A 395 5.08 62.94 -36.16
CA GLU A 395 5.28 64.37 -36.42
C GLU A 395 6.07 64.98 -35.27
N GLY A 396 7.29 65.38 -35.61
CA GLY A 396 8.17 66.19 -34.77
C GLY A 396 7.90 67.69 -34.87
N ASP A 397 8.76 68.41 -34.13
CA ASP A 397 9.01 69.86 -34.13
C ASP A 397 7.88 70.70 -33.49
N ASP A 398 8.09 71.50 -32.44
CA ASP A 398 9.07 72.58 -32.19
C ASP A 398 9.18 72.92 -30.69
#